data_AF-A0A943UZB3-F1
#
_entry.id   AF-A0A943UZB3-F1
#
_cell.length_a   1.000
_cell.length_b   1.000
_cell.length_c   1.000
_cell.angle_alpha   90.00
_cell.angle_beta   90.00
_cell.angle_gamma   90.00
#
_symmetry.space_group_name_H-M   'P 1'
#
loop_
_entity.id
_entity.type
_entity.pdbx_description
1 polymer ?
#
loop_
_entity_poly.entity_id
_entity_poly.type
_entity_poly.pdbx_seq_one_letter_code
_entity_poly.pdbx_strand_id
1 'polypeptide(L)'
;MELEKQARIVDDIRAELQERIDTRLKVRANMGRSKVIECEGVLMQAHPSLFILEIDRKRGRKARQSYQYVDVLTGMVELYDVETGQPVFGSFVDNGEEPAASHASNDEEDDDDDEVLL
;
A
#
# COMPACT_ATOMS: atom_id res chain seq x y z
N MET A 1 -19.80 6.98 -19.82
CA MET A 1 -19.60 5.54 -19.51
C MET A 1 -18.66 5.41 -18.32
N GLU A 2 -18.79 4.34 -17.52
CA GLU A 2 -17.95 4.11 -16.32
C GLU A 2 -16.45 4.05 -16.63
N LEU A 3 -16.10 3.51 -17.80
CA LEU A 3 -14.73 3.47 -18.34
C LEU A 3 -14.09 4.85 -18.52
N GLU A 4 -14.86 5.85 -18.95
CA GLU A 4 -14.36 7.22 -19.14
C GLU A 4 -14.07 7.90 -17.80
N LYS A 5 -14.80 7.53 -16.75
CA LYS A 5 -14.55 8.00 -15.39
C LYS A 5 -13.24 7.41 -14.85
N GLN A 6 -13.03 6.11 -15.03
CA GLN A 6 -11.80 5.43 -14.60
C GLN A 6 -10.56 5.97 -15.33
N ALA A 7 -10.66 6.21 -16.64
CA ALA A 7 -9.55 6.79 -17.41
C ALA A 7 -9.12 8.16 -16.87
N ARG A 8 -10.09 9.03 -16.52
CA ARG A 8 -9.78 10.34 -15.91
C ARG A 8 -9.07 10.19 -14.56
N ILE A 9 -9.51 9.27 -13.72
CA ILE A 9 -8.87 9.03 -12.41
C ILE A 9 -7.42 8.56 -12.59
N VAL A 10 -7.15 7.69 -13.59
CA VAL A 10 -5.78 7.26 -13.90
C VAL A 10 -4.90 8.43 -14.34
N ASP A 11 -5.44 9.33 -15.17
CA ASP A 11 -4.73 10.54 -15.59
C ASP A 11 -4.43 11.47 -14.39
N ASP A 12 -5.38 11.61 -13.47
CA ASP A 12 -5.21 12.39 -12.23
C ASP A 12 -4.12 11.77 -11.32
N ILE A 13 -4.14 10.45 -11.13
CA ILE A 13 -3.10 9.71 -10.38
C ILE A 13 -1.72 9.96 -11.01
N ARG A 14 -1.65 9.91 -12.34
CA ARG A 14 -0.40 10.15 -13.07
C ARG A 14 0.08 11.60 -12.88
N ALA A 15 -0.80 12.58 -12.97
CA ALA A 15 -0.46 13.99 -12.80
C ALA A 15 0.09 14.25 -11.39
N GLU A 16 -0.59 13.77 -10.35
CA GLU A 16 -0.15 13.90 -8.96
C GLU A 16 1.22 13.24 -8.72
N LEU A 17 1.45 12.04 -9.28
CA LEU A 17 2.75 11.38 -9.18
C LEU A 17 3.85 12.13 -9.91
N GLN A 18 3.53 12.77 -11.04
CA GLN A 18 4.49 13.58 -11.79
C GLN A 18 4.95 14.80 -10.99
N GLU A 19 4.06 15.40 -10.20
CA GLU A 19 4.35 16.55 -9.34
C GLU A 19 5.15 16.16 -8.09
N ARG A 20 5.09 14.88 -7.67
CA ARG A 20 5.79 14.33 -6.50
C ARG A 20 7.07 13.57 -6.84
N ILE A 21 7.65 13.78 -8.02
CA ILE A 21 8.95 13.18 -8.37
C ILE A 21 10.02 13.69 -7.41
N ASP A 22 10.95 12.80 -7.04
CA ASP A 22 12.00 13.01 -6.05
C ASP A 22 11.51 13.09 -4.59
N THR A 23 10.20 12.87 -4.36
CA THR A 23 9.63 12.81 -3.01
C THR A 23 9.71 11.39 -2.43
N ARG A 24 9.93 11.31 -1.11
CA ARG A 24 9.96 10.05 -0.36
C ARG A 24 8.55 9.63 0.06
N LEU A 25 8.16 8.42 -0.33
CA LEU A 25 6.83 7.86 -0.11
C LEU A 25 6.94 6.47 0.54
N LYS A 26 5.94 6.14 1.35
CA LYS A 26 5.72 4.78 1.83
C LYS A 26 4.76 4.08 0.87
N VAL A 27 5.15 2.91 0.41
CA VAL A 27 4.38 2.04 -0.48
C VAL A 27 3.88 0.83 0.31
N ARG A 28 2.58 0.57 0.23
CA ARG A 28 1.96 -0.67 0.68
C ARG A 28 1.43 -1.40 -0.55
N ALA A 29 2.05 -2.52 -0.92
CA ALA A 29 1.70 -3.26 -2.13
C ALA A 29 1.26 -4.68 -1.81
N ASN A 30 0.13 -5.09 -2.38
CA ASN A 30 -0.36 -6.45 -2.32
C ASN A 30 0.29 -7.31 -3.43
N MET A 31 1.19 -8.21 -3.03
CA MET A 31 1.95 -9.10 -3.91
C MET A 31 1.26 -10.46 -4.13
N GLY A 32 -0.01 -10.63 -3.74
CA GLY A 32 -0.81 -11.83 -4.01
C GLY A 32 -1.73 -12.27 -2.85
N ARG A 33 -2.05 -13.56 -2.77
CA ARG A 33 -3.16 -14.06 -1.91
C ARG A 33 -3.04 -13.79 -0.40
N SER A 34 -1.83 -13.53 0.11
CA SER A 34 -1.63 -13.25 1.55
C SER A 34 -0.36 -12.45 1.84
N LYS A 35 0.19 -11.74 0.84
CA LYS A 35 1.48 -11.07 0.99
C LYS A 35 1.35 -9.60 0.70
N VAL A 36 1.24 -8.81 1.76
CA VAL A 36 1.37 -7.36 1.70
C VAL A 36 2.81 -6.99 2.06
N ILE A 37 3.43 -6.14 1.26
CA ILE A 37 4.73 -5.55 1.57
C ILE A 37 4.53 -4.07 1.90
N GLU A 38 5.27 -3.60 2.90
CA GLU A 38 5.38 -2.17 3.21
C GLU A 38 6.84 -1.76 3.08
N CYS A 39 7.11 -0.75 2.28
CA CYS A 39 8.45 -0.30 1.94
C CYS A 39 8.46 1.22 1.78
N GLU A 40 9.55 1.86 2.19
CA GLU A 40 9.78 3.27 1.89
C GLU A 40 10.71 3.42 0.70
N GLY A 41 10.49 4.44 -0.12
CA GLY A 41 11.38 4.77 -1.21
C GLY A 41 11.13 6.13 -1.80
N VAL A 42 11.99 6.50 -2.75
CA VAL A 42 11.90 7.78 -3.46
C VAL A 42 11.24 7.55 -4.81
N LEU A 43 10.27 8.38 -5.17
CA LEU A 43 9.66 8.35 -6.50
C LEU A 43 10.65 8.88 -7.52
N MET A 44 11.17 7.99 -8.37
CA MET A 44 12.23 8.34 -9.32
C MET A 44 11.68 8.87 -10.64
N GLN A 45 10.70 8.17 -11.20
CA GLN A 45 10.20 8.42 -12.55
C GLN A 45 8.72 8.08 -12.66
N ALA A 46 7.97 8.87 -13.41
CA ALA A 46 6.60 8.58 -13.82
C ALA A 46 6.56 8.49 -15.36
N HIS A 47 6.37 7.28 -15.88
CA HIS A 47 6.20 7.01 -17.31
C HIS A 47 4.73 6.93 -17.68
N PRO A 48 4.34 7.02 -18.97
CA PRO A 48 2.93 7.04 -19.36
C PRO A 48 2.05 5.90 -18.83
N SER A 49 2.61 4.72 -18.52
CA SER A 49 1.84 3.55 -18.06
C SER A 49 2.22 3.04 -16.67
N LEU A 50 3.33 3.51 -16.10
CA LEU A 50 3.86 3.03 -14.83
C LEU A 50 4.76 4.07 -14.20
N PHE A 51 5.00 3.94 -12.90
CA PHE A 51 5.97 4.75 -12.18
C PHE A 51 7.02 3.85 -11.51
N ILE A 52 8.18 4.43 -11.20
CA ILE A 52 9.33 3.74 -10.64
C ILE A 52 9.68 4.36 -9.30
N LEU A 53 9.71 3.55 -8.25
CA LEU A 53 10.30 3.90 -6.96
C LEU A 53 11.66 3.25 -6.77
N GLU A 54 12.54 3.97 -6.11
CA GLU A 54 13.77 3.43 -5.53
C GLU A 54 13.55 3.14 -4.05
N ILE A 55 13.45 1.85 -3.70
CA ILE A 55 13.22 1.35 -2.35
C ILE A 55 14.55 1.08 -1.64
N ASP A 56 14.67 1.55 -0.40
CA ASP A 56 15.80 1.24 0.48
C ASP A 56 15.64 -0.17 1.08
N ARG A 57 16.62 -1.06 0.85
CA ARG A 57 16.67 -2.39 1.49
C ARG A 57 17.73 -2.43 2.59
N LYS A 58 17.59 -3.44 3.47
CA LYS A 58 18.61 -3.77 4.48
C LYS A 58 19.99 -3.87 3.82
N ARG A 59 20.99 -3.29 4.50
CA ARG A 59 22.43 -3.27 4.09
C ARG A 59 22.79 -2.28 2.97
N GLY A 60 22.03 -1.18 2.83
CA GLY A 60 22.37 -0.09 1.90
C GLY A 60 22.19 -0.42 0.42
N ARG A 61 21.42 -1.47 0.12
CA ARG A 61 21.08 -1.82 -1.26
C ARG A 61 19.81 -1.08 -1.66
N LYS A 62 19.87 -0.37 -2.78
CA LYS A 62 18.71 0.27 -3.42
C LYS A 62 18.10 -0.71 -4.42
N ALA A 63 16.78 -0.82 -4.43
CA ALA A 63 16.06 -1.65 -5.38
C ALA A 63 15.02 -0.82 -6.13
N ARG A 64 15.00 -0.92 -7.45
CA ARG A 64 13.99 -0.25 -8.27
C ARG A 64 12.75 -1.14 -8.37
N GLN A 65 11.60 -0.59 -8.04
CA GLN A 65 10.31 -1.24 -8.21
C GLN A 65 9.44 -0.38 -9.12
N SER A 66 8.71 -1.03 -10.01
CA SER A 66 7.78 -0.38 -10.93
C SER A 66 6.36 -0.82 -10.62
N TYR A 67 5.43 0.12 -10.63
CA TYR A 67 4.01 -0.10 -10.36
C TYR A 67 3.16 0.59 -11.43
N GLN A 68 2.00 0.02 -11.74
CA GLN A 68 1.08 0.61 -12.70
C GLN A 68 0.10 1.54 -11.99
N TYR A 69 -0.40 2.55 -12.71
CA TYR A 69 -1.42 3.45 -12.16
C TYR A 69 -2.74 2.73 -11.86
N VAL A 70 -3.03 1.66 -12.62
CA VAL A 70 -4.19 0.81 -12.35
C VAL A 70 -4.08 0.08 -11.03
N ASP A 71 -2.86 -0.28 -10.59
CA ASP A 71 -2.66 -0.95 -9.30
C ASP A 71 -3.03 -0.01 -8.14
N VAL A 72 -2.79 1.29 -8.31
CA VAL A 72 -3.19 2.34 -7.37
C VAL A 72 -4.70 2.54 -7.40
N LEU A 73 -5.28 2.62 -8.59
CA LEU A 73 -6.74 2.73 -8.77
C LEU A 73 -7.49 1.56 -8.13
N THR A 74 -6.97 0.34 -8.22
CA THR A 74 -7.62 -0.86 -7.69
C THR A 74 -7.29 -1.13 -6.22
N GLY A 75 -6.47 -0.31 -5.56
CA GLY A 75 -6.04 -0.52 -4.18
C GLY A 75 -5.03 -1.68 -3.99
N MET A 76 -4.45 -2.19 -5.08
CA MET A 76 -3.35 -3.16 -4.98
C MET A 76 -2.06 -2.49 -4.51
N VAL A 77 -1.91 -1.19 -4.79
CA VAL A 77 -0.78 -0.37 -4.37
C VAL A 77 -1.29 0.91 -3.73
N GLU A 78 -1.00 1.10 -2.46
CA GLU A 78 -1.34 2.31 -1.73
C GLU A 78 -0.06 3.11 -1.46
N LEU A 79 -0.14 4.43 -1.65
CA LEU A 79 0.96 5.35 -1.40
C LEU A 79 0.60 6.27 -0.24
N TYR A 80 1.55 6.43 0.67
CA TYR A 80 1.44 7.30 1.82
C TYR A 80 2.61 8.27 1.87
N ASP A 81 2.34 9.47 2.34
CA ASP A 81 3.38 10.43 2.65
C ASP A 81 4.15 9.96 3.90
N VAL A 82 5.50 9.99 3.85
CA VAL A 82 6.33 9.55 4.98
C VAL A 82 6.33 10.57 6.11
N GLU A 83 6.10 11.86 5.81
CA GLU A 83 6.10 12.92 6.80
C GLU A 83 4.76 13.02 7.52
N THR A 84 3.66 12.98 6.77
CA THR A 84 2.30 13.14 7.34
C THR A 84 1.63 11.82 7.68
N GLY A 85 2.08 10.71 7.11
CA GLY A 85 1.44 9.39 7.23
C GLY A 85 0.09 9.29 6.50
N GLN A 86 -0.31 10.32 5.75
CA GLN A 86 -1.60 10.36 5.07
C GLN A 86 -1.54 9.67 3.70
N PRO A 87 -2.64 9.05 3.23
CA PRO A 87 -2.70 8.46 1.91
C PRO A 87 -2.63 9.55 0.84
N VAL A 88 -1.78 9.37 -0.17
CA VAL A 88 -1.62 10.31 -1.29
C VAL A 88 -2.87 10.35 -2.17
N PHE A 89 -3.57 9.22 -2.31
CA PHE A 89 -4.72 9.07 -3.21
C PHE A 89 -6.05 8.76 -2.50
N GLY A 90 -6.12 8.95 -1.17
CA GLY A 90 -7.26 8.49 -0.35
C GLY A 90 -8.62 9.06 -0.75
N SER A 91 -8.68 10.19 -1.45
CA SER A 91 -9.92 10.79 -1.95
C SER A 91 -10.41 10.26 -3.31
N PHE A 92 -9.53 9.66 -4.11
CA PHE A 92 -9.84 9.17 -5.46
C PHE A 92 -10.13 7.67 -5.47
N VAL A 93 -9.58 6.96 -4.49
CA VAL A 93 -9.67 5.51 -4.32
C VAL A 93 -10.64 5.21 -3.17
N ASP A 94 -11.87 5.70 -3.28
CA ASP A 94 -12.97 5.29 -2.39
C ASP A 94 -13.44 3.90 -2.85
N ASN A 95 -12.64 2.88 -2.51
CA ASN A 95 -13.02 1.48 -2.65
C ASN A 95 -12.94 0.88 -1.25
N GLY A 96 -14.05 0.96 -0.53
CA GLY A 96 -14.14 0.74 0.91
C GLY A 96 -13.75 -0.66 1.35
N GLU A 97 -12.55 -0.77 1.90
CA GLU A 97 -12.19 -1.82 2.85
C GLU A 97 -11.37 -1.15 3.95
N GLU A 98 -12.00 -0.94 5.11
CA GLU A 98 -11.28 -0.51 6.31
C GLU A 98 -10.14 -1.51 6.57
N PRO A 99 -8.92 -1.06 6.89
CA PRO A 99 -7.86 -1.98 7.27
C PRO A 99 -8.33 -2.74 8.51
N ALA A 100 -8.64 -4.04 8.33
CA ALA A 100 -8.90 -4.98 9.41
C ALA A 100 -7.64 -5.09 10.29
N ALA A 101 -7.55 -4.19 11.27
CA ALA A 101 -6.52 -4.16 12.28
C ALA A 101 -7.17 -3.93 13.66
N SER A 102 -8.08 -4.82 14.04
CA SER A 102 -8.42 -5.05 15.45
C SER A 102 -9.13 -6.40 15.63
N HIS A 103 -8.40 -7.50 15.45
CA HIS A 103 -8.65 -8.70 16.24
C HIS A 103 -7.32 -9.07 16.90
N ALA A 104 -7.02 -8.36 17.99
CA ALA A 104 -6.26 -8.98 19.06
C ALA A 104 -7.15 -10.12 19.56
N SER A 105 -6.79 -11.36 19.23
CA SER A 105 -7.35 -12.52 19.89
C SER A 105 -7.06 -12.36 21.39
N ASN A 106 -8.12 -12.26 22.19
CA ASN A 106 -8.05 -12.66 23.58
C ASN A 106 -7.66 -14.14 23.56
N ASP A 107 -6.45 -14.47 24.01
CA ASP A 107 -6.13 -15.81 24.49
C ASP A 107 -6.89 -16.00 25.82
N GLU A 108 -8.13 -16.47 25.72
CA GLU A 108 -8.81 -17.19 26.80
C GLU A 108 -8.18 -18.59 26.85
N GLU A 109 -7.19 -18.78 27.73
CA GLU A 109 -6.77 -20.11 28.18
C GLU A 109 -7.70 -20.54 29.31
N ASP A 110 -8.84 -21.14 28.95
CA ASP A 110 -9.54 -22.11 29.79
C ASP A 110 -9.19 -23.51 29.24
N ASP A 111 -8.36 -24.24 29.98
CA ASP A 111 -8.31 -25.71 29.90
C ASP A 111 -8.57 -26.25 31.31
N ASP A 112 -9.76 -26.83 31.45
CA ASP A 112 -10.28 -27.53 32.61
C ASP A 112 -9.48 -28.83 32.93
N ASP A 113 -9.56 -29.19 34.21
CA ASP A 113 -9.49 -30.55 34.78
C ASP A 113 -8.19 -31.38 34.66
N ASP A 114 -7.51 -31.56 35.80
CA ASP A 114 -7.10 -32.93 36.18
C ASP A 114 -7.26 -33.16 37.69
N GLU A 115 -8.00 -34.23 37.97
CA GLU A 115 -8.36 -34.78 39.26
C GLU A 115 -7.13 -35.34 39.98
N VAL A 116 -6.94 -35.02 41.26
CA VAL A 116 -6.17 -35.92 42.14
C VAL A 116 -6.80 -36.00 43.53
N LEU A 117 -7.54 -37.09 43.72
CA LEU A 117 -7.87 -37.68 45.01
C LEU A 117 -6.59 -38.29 45.61
N LEU A 118 -6.21 -37.85 46.82
CA LEU A 118 -5.80 -38.68 47.96
C LEU A 118 -5.60 -37.83 49.23
#